data_AF-A0A2A8PZC6-F1
#
_entry.id   AF-A0A2A8PZC6-F1
#
_cell.length_a   1.000
_cell.length_b   1.000
_cell.length_c   1.000
_cell.angle_alpha   90.00
_cell.angle_beta   90.00
_cell.angle_gamma   90.00
#
_symmetry.space_group_name_H-M   'P 1'
#
loop_
_entity.id
_entity.type
_entity.pdbx_description
1 polymer ?
#
loop_
_entity_poly.entity_id
_entity_poly.type
_entity_poly.pdbx_seq_one_letter_code
_entity_poly.pdbx_strand_id
1 'polypeptide(L)'
;MIPYASGLPVTLTTLLSGLAGTGGLIGFGSSAPTVSALGASIDLTGASGLLLNMAFSVPRNGVITSIAAYFSTTLALNIIGGSISITAQLYESTTPNNIFTPIPGAVVTLAPPLTGVINIGTIRSGITTGLTIPVTPQTRLLMVYSITSSGLTVASVVEGYASAGVTIL
;
A
#
# COMPACT_ATOMS: atom_id res chain seq x y z
N MET A 1 18.50 -1.41 -0.27
CA MET A 1 17.13 -1.95 -0.12
C MET A 1 16.45 -1.22 1.03
N ILE A 2 15.17 -0.86 0.88
CA ILE A 2 14.39 -0.10 1.86
C ILE A 2 13.26 -0.99 2.39
N PRO A 3 13.20 -1.25 3.71
CA PRO A 3 12.14 -2.06 4.32
C PRO A 3 10.94 -1.20 4.72
N TYR A 4 9.74 -1.72 4.43
CA TYR A 4 8.47 -1.23 4.96
C TYR A 4 7.76 -2.39 5.66
N ALA A 5 7.31 -2.17 6.88
CA ALA A 5 6.60 -3.19 7.64
C ALA A 5 5.56 -2.52 8.55
N SER A 6 4.38 -3.13 8.65
CA SER A 6 3.35 -2.72 9.60
C SER A 6 3.68 -3.22 11.01
N GLY A 7 3.31 -2.44 12.03
CA GLY A 7 3.36 -2.87 13.43
C GLY A 7 2.04 -3.49 13.90
N LEU A 8 0.94 -3.02 13.31
CA LEU A 8 -0.42 -3.50 13.52
C LEU A 8 -1.02 -3.93 12.18
N PRO A 9 -2.16 -4.63 12.16
CA PRO A 9 -2.92 -4.83 10.94
C PRO A 9 -3.36 -3.50 10.33
N VAL A 10 -3.34 -3.41 8.99
CA VAL A 10 -3.98 -2.31 8.26
C VAL A 10 -5.41 -2.70 7.92
N THR A 11 -6.34 -1.75 8.03
CA THR A 11 -7.74 -1.91 7.61
C THR A 11 -7.92 -1.23 6.26
N LEU A 12 -8.11 -2.02 5.21
CA LEU A 12 -8.26 -1.56 3.83
C LEU A 12 -9.73 -1.61 3.45
N THR A 13 -10.25 -0.57 2.80
CA THR A 13 -11.65 -0.50 2.39
C THR A 13 -11.82 -0.21 0.90
N THR A 14 -12.98 -0.56 0.36
CA THR A 14 -13.44 -0.08 -0.95
C THR A 14 -14.61 0.89 -0.80
N LEU A 15 -14.77 1.77 -1.79
CA LEU A 15 -15.99 2.55 -1.98
C LEU A 15 -17.11 1.65 -2.53
N LEU A 16 -18.35 2.14 -2.51
CA LEU A 16 -19.50 1.43 -3.12
C LEU A 16 -19.34 1.14 -4.62
N SER A 17 -18.40 1.82 -5.29
CA SER A 17 -18.06 1.58 -6.71
C SER A 17 -17.02 0.47 -6.91
N GLY A 18 -16.45 -0.09 -5.83
CA GLY A 18 -15.37 -1.09 -5.88
C GLY A 18 -13.98 -0.48 -6.06
N LEU A 19 -13.90 0.85 -6.22
CA LEU A 19 -12.65 1.60 -6.17
C LEU A 19 -12.08 1.61 -4.74
N ALA A 20 -10.77 1.86 -4.65
CA ALA A 20 -10.10 1.95 -3.37
C ALA A 20 -10.69 3.06 -2.50
N GLY A 21 -11.02 2.72 -1.26
CA GLY A 21 -11.43 3.64 -0.21
C GLY A 21 -10.23 4.02 0.64
N THR A 22 -10.30 3.72 1.94
CA THR A 22 -9.20 3.91 2.89
C THR A 22 -8.08 2.92 2.60
N GLY A 23 -6.86 3.44 2.41
CA GLY A 23 -5.65 2.64 2.28
C GLY A 23 -4.93 2.46 3.62
N GLY A 24 -3.91 1.61 3.61
CA GLY A 24 -3.01 1.38 4.74
C GLY A 24 -1.62 1.92 4.45
N LEU A 25 -1.19 2.89 5.25
CA LEU A 25 0.19 3.37 5.27
C LEU A 25 1.02 2.43 6.14
N ILE A 26 2.20 2.01 5.68
CA ILE A 26 3.12 1.19 6.45
C ILE A 26 4.54 1.72 6.40
N GLY A 27 5.33 1.48 7.44
CA GLY A 27 6.75 1.82 7.46
C GLY A 27 7.38 1.60 8.83
N PHE A 28 8.59 1.05 8.84
CA PHE A 28 9.46 0.97 10.04
C PHE A 28 8.81 0.35 11.29
N GLY A 29 7.92 -0.63 11.13
CA GLY A 29 7.22 -1.29 12.23
C GLY A 29 6.00 -0.51 12.74
N SER A 30 5.47 0.40 11.94
CA SER A 30 4.28 1.20 12.21
C SER A 30 3.29 1.14 11.07
N SER A 31 2.03 1.41 11.37
CA SER A 31 0.95 1.44 10.38
C SER A 31 -0.16 2.39 10.78
N ALA A 32 -0.78 3.03 9.80
CA ALA A 32 -1.92 3.93 9.99
C ALA A 32 -2.83 3.89 8.75
N PRO A 33 -4.12 4.22 8.86
CA PRO A 33 -4.96 4.43 7.69
C PRO A 33 -4.51 5.69 6.93
N THR A 34 -4.86 5.77 5.65
CA THR A 34 -4.81 7.03 4.91
C THR A 34 -5.80 8.04 5.51
N VAL A 35 -5.46 9.33 5.46
CA VAL A 35 -6.30 10.40 6.04
C VAL A 35 -7.59 10.66 5.26
N SER A 36 -7.66 10.15 4.03
CA SER A 36 -8.80 10.23 3.13
C SER A 36 -8.87 8.98 2.26
N ALA A 37 -9.98 8.81 1.53
CA ALA A 37 -10.04 7.81 0.47
C ALA A 37 -8.96 8.07 -0.57
N LEU A 38 -8.38 7.00 -1.12
CA LEU A 38 -7.32 7.09 -2.10
C LEU A 38 -7.80 7.79 -3.37
N GLY A 39 -7.08 8.83 -3.76
CA GLY A 39 -7.31 9.63 -4.95
C GLY A 39 -6.00 9.94 -5.69
N ALA A 40 -5.92 11.11 -6.30
CA ALA A 40 -4.75 11.54 -7.07
C ALA A 40 -3.50 11.78 -6.19
N SER A 41 -3.70 12.21 -4.94
CA SER A 41 -2.62 12.44 -3.98
C SER A 41 -3.05 12.12 -2.56
N ILE A 42 -2.06 11.97 -1.68
CA ILE A 42 -2.23 11.82 -0.24
C ILE A 42 -1.54 13.02 0.42
N ASP A 43 -2.29 13.81 1.16
CA ASP A 43 -1.74 14.89 1.99
C ASP A 43 -1.63 14.41 3.43
N LEU A 44 -0.41 14.28 3.93
CA LEU A 44 -0.11 13.88 5.32
C LEU A 44 0.10 15.10 6.22
N THR A 45 -0.28 16.29 5.79
CA THR A 45 -0.30 17.48 6.64
C THR A 45 -1.27 17.24 7.80
N GLY A 46 -0.70 17.02 8.98
CA GLY A 46 -1.43 16.65 10.18
C GLY A 46 -0.94 17.39 11.40
N ALA A 47 -1.71 17.30 12.48
CA ALA A 47 -1.32 17.83 13.78
C ALA A 47 -0.18 17.01 14.40
N SER A 48 0.50 17.58 15.41
CA SER A 48 1.48 16.87 16.21
C SER A 48 0.88 15.59 16.85
N GLY A 49 1.67 14.52 16.91
CA GLY A 49 1.28 13.25 17.54
C GLY A 49 0.57 12.24 16.63
N LEU A 50 0.36 12.56 15.34
CA LEU A 50 -0.21 11.60 14.39
C LEU A 50 0.85 10.66 13.80
N LEU A 51 0.52 9.37 13.72
CA LEU A 51 1.38 8.33 13.15
C LEU A 51 1.33 8.34 11.61
N LEU A 52 1.74 9.45 11.00
CA LEU A 52 1.68 9.65 9.54
C LEU A 52 3.06 9.73 8.89
N ASN A 53 4.11 10.08 9.64
CA ASN A 53 5.44 10.27 9.08
C ASN A 53 6.21 8.94 8.89
N MET A 54 5.74 8.11 7.96
CA MET A 54 6.32 6.79 7.65
C MET A 54 7.06 6.77 6.30
N ALA A 55 7.31 7.93 5.70
CA ALA A 55 8.02 8.03 4.43
C ALA A 55 9.54 7.95 4.60
N PHE A 56 10.21 7.28 3.67
CA PHE A 56 11.66 7.21 3.58
C PHE A 56 12.22 8.37 2.75
N SER A 57 13.21 9.11 3.25
CA SER A 57 13.89 10.14 2.47
C SER A 57 15.09 9.57 1.71
N VAL A 58 15.07 9.67 0.39
CA VAL A 58 16.12 9.16 -0.50
C VAL A 58 17.40 9.99 -0.31
N PRO A 59 18.55 9.39 0.08
CA PRO A 59 19.75 10.14 0.41
C PRO A 59 20.66 10.45 -0.80
N ARG A 60 20.45 9.77 -1.93
CA ARG A 60 21.28 9.87 -3.14
C ARG A 60 20.45 9.54 -4.38
N ASN A 61 20.96 9.89 -5.56
CA ASN A 61 20.39 9.40 -6.82
C ASN A 61 20.37 7.85 -6.82
N GLY A 62 19.32 7.28 -7.37
CA GLY A 62 19.21 5.85 -7.58
C GLY A 62 18.05 5.48 -8.50
N VAL A 63 17.91 4.19 -8.77
CA VAL A 63 16.82 3.64 -9.61
C VAL A 63 16.08 2.55 -8.84
N ILE A 64 14.76 2.70 -8.70
CA ILE A 64 13.90 1.63 -8.19
C ILE A 64 13.85 0.52 -9.24
N THR A 65 14.29 -0.69 -8.86
CA THR A 65 14.41 -1.85 -9.77
C THR A 65 13.45 -2.98 -9.45
N SER A 66 13.03 -3.11 -8.19
CA SER A 66 12.03 -4.09 -7.79
C SER A 66 11.29 -3.68 -6.52
N ILE A 67 10.06 -4.16 -6.39
CA ILE A 67 9.25 -4.06 -5.17
C ILE A 67 8.68 -5.44 -4.88
N ALA A 68 8.86 -5.93 -3.66
CA ALA A 68 8.19 -7.13 -3.16
C ALA A 68 7.17 -6.74 -2.09
N ALA A 69 6.05 -7.45 -2.02
CA ALA A 69 4.94 -7.16 -1.13
C ALA A 69 4.33 -8.45 -0.56
N TYR A 70 3.87 -8.37 0.69
CA TYR A 70 3.27 -9.47 1.43
C TYR A 70 2.12 -8.97 2.29
N PHE A 71 1.06 -9.78 2.38
CA PHE A 71 -0.11 -9.52 3.21
C PHE A 71 -0.61 -10.80 3.88
N SER A 72 -0.95 -10.71 5.16
CA SER A 72 -1.54 -11.81 5.94
C SER A 72 -2.83 -11.35 6.61
N THR A 73 -3.95 -11.92 6.17
CA THR A 73 -5.29 -11.56 6.65
C THR A 73 -5.46 -11.85 8.15
N THR A 74 -6.07 -10.92 8.88
CA THR A 74 -6.37 -11.05 10.33
C THR A 74 -7.85 -11.13 10.64
N LEU A 75 -8.71 -10.83 9.67
CA LEU A 75 -10.17 -10.91 9.78
C LEU A 75 -10.73 -11.85 8.71
N ALA A 76 -11.50 -12.86 9.13
CA ALA A 76 -12.16 -13.76 8.19
C ALA A 76 -13.29 -13.02 7.44
N LEU A 77 -13.46 -13.35 6.15
CA LEU A 77 -14.50 -12.78 5.31
C LEU A 77 -14.96 -13.77 4.24
N ASN A 78 -16.17 -13.57 3.70
CA ASN A 78 -16.70 -14.38 2.60
C ASN A 78 -17.07 -13.46 1.43
N ILE A 79 -16.40 -13.66 0.29
CA ILE A 79 -16.56 -12.85 -0.92
C ILE A 79 -17.38 -13.65 -1.92
N ILE A 80 -18.67 -13.32 -2.01
CA ILE A 80 -19.63 -14.04 -2.86
C ILE A 80 -19.80 -13.28 -4.18
N GLY A 81 -19.69 -13.99 -5.30
CA GLY A 81 -19.94 -13.44 -6.64
C GLY A 81 -18.99 -12.30 -7.02
N GLY A 82 -17.74 -12.31 -6.53
CA GLY A 82 -16.77 -11.25 -6.75
C GLY A 82 -15.34 -11.61 -6.35
N SER A 83 -14.46 -10.62 -6.43
CA SER A 83 -13.07 -10.74 -5.99
C SER A 83 -12.56 -9.43 -5.41
N ILE A 84 -11.57 -9.52 -4.51
CA ILE A 84 -10.85 -8.36 -3.98
C ILE A 84 -9.37 -8.50 -4.36
N SER A 85 -8.81 -7.45 -4.96
CA SER A 85 -7.38 -7.36 -5.29
C SER A 85 -6.66 -6.49 -4.28
N ILE A 86 -5.59 -7.00 -3.67
CA ILE A 86 -4.73 -6.23 -2.77
C ILE A 86 -3.55 -5.69 -3.57
N THR A 87 -3.26 -4.40 -3.41
CA THR A 87 -2.18 -3.72 -4.11
C THR A 87 -1.28 -2.99 -3.13
N ALA A 88 0.04 -3.10 -3.31
CA ALA A 88 1.03 -2.27 -2.65
C ALA A 88 1.66 -1.33 -3.68
N GLN A 89 1.64 -0.03 -3.44
CA GLN A 89 2.17 0.96 -4.37
C GLN A 89 3.04 1.99 -3.64
N LEU A 90 4.15 2.37 -4.29
CA LEU A 90 4.95 3.50 -3.84
C LEU A 90 4.33 4.82 -4.30
N TYR A 91 4.34 5.77 -3.37
CA TYR A 91 4.03 7.15 -3.62
C TYR A 91 5.27 8.00 -3.33
N GLU A 92 5.39 9.14 -4.01
CA GLU A 92 6.52 10.05 -3.84
C GLU A 92 6.12 11.49 -3.58
N SER A 93 7.02 12.21 -2.89
CA SER A 93 7.06 13.66 -2.82
C SER A 93 8.43 14.10 -3.35
N THR A 94 8.48 14.60 -4.58
CA THR A 94 9.72 15.03 -5.27
C THR A 94 10.15 16.45 -4.90
N THR A 95 9.19 17.33 -4.62
CA THR A 95 9.40 18.59 -3.91
C THR A 95 9.17 18.31 -2.43
N PRO A 96 10.22 18.13 -1.59
CA PRO A 96 10.07 17.51 -0.28
C PRO A 96 9.04 18.22 0.60
N ASN A 97 7.84 17.64 0.70
CA ASN A 97 6.71 18.12 1.48
C ASN A 97 5.85 16.92 1.95
N ASN A 98 4.65 17.17 2.48
CA ASN A 98 3.76 16.12 2.97
C ASN A 98 2.71 15.65 1.95
N ILE A 99 2.81 16.09 0.70
CA ILE A 99 1.90 15.71 -0.39
C ILE A 99 2.58 14.67 -1.25
N PHE A 100 1.95 13.50 -1.37
CA PHE A 100 2.47 12.34 -2.05
C PHE A 100 1.60 11.97 -3.25
N THR A 101 2.21 11.70 -4.40
CA THR A 101 1.53 11.22 -5.61
C THR A 101 1.98 9.79 -5.94
N PRO A 102 1.10 8.94 -6.49
CA PRO A 102 1.47 7.58 -6.84
C PRO A 102 2.57 7.58 -7.90
N ILE A 103 3.59 6.75 -7.72
CA ILE A 103 4.62 6.55 -8.73
C ILE A 103 4.09 5.57 -9.79
N PRO A 104 3.97 5.97 -11.07
CA PRO A 104 3.49 5.08 -12.12
C PRO A 104 4.39 3.85 -12.27
N GLY A 105 3.78 2.66 -12.31
CA GLY A 105 4.49 1.38 -12.47
C GLY A 105 5.18 0.85 -11.21
N ALA A 106 5.37 1.65 -10.16
CA ALA A 106 5.94 1.21 -8.88
C ALA A 106 4.90 0.50 -7.99
N VAL A 107 4.28 -0.54 -8.54
CA VAL A 107 3.12 -1.22 -7.97
C VAL A 107 3.33 -2.73 -7.94
N VAL A 108 2.85 -3.37 -6.89
CA VAL A 108 2.76 -4.83 -6.77
C VAL A 108 1.31 -5.19 -6.52
N THR A 109 0.71 -5.94 -7.45
CA THR A 109 -0.58 -6.58 -7.23
C THR A 109 -0.33 -7.94 -6.61
N LEU A 110 -0.86 -8.16 -5.41
CA LEU A 110 -0.65 -9.42 -4.69
C LEU A 110 -1.57 -10.49 -5.28
N ALA A 111 -1.03 -11.70 -5.41
CA ALA A 111 -1.74 -12.81 -6.03
C ALA A 111 -1.86 -14.02 -5.09
N PRO A 112 -2.89 -14.87 -5.29
CA PRO A 112 -4.06 -14.63 -6.14
C PRO A 112 -5.01 -13.54 -5.57
N PRO A 113 -6.02 -13.04 -6.29
CA PRO A 113 -7.07 -12.24 -5.68
C PRO A 113 -7.77 -13.00 -4.53
N LEU A 114 -8.43 -12.28 -3.63
CA LEU A 114 -9.29 -12.88 -2.62
C LEU A 114 -10.66 -13.18 -3.26
N THR A 115 -11.15 -14.40 -3.10
CA THR A 115 -12.49 -14.81 -3.55
C THR A 115 -12.99 -15.96 -2.66
N GLY A 116 -14.31 -16.09 -2.50
CA GLY A 116 -14.91 -17.09 -1.62
C GLY A 116 -14.57 -16.87 -0.15
N VAL A 117 -14.44 -17.97 0.60
CA VAL A 117 -14.15 -17.95 2.04
C VAL A 117 -12.67 -17.66 2.28
N ILE A 118 -12.39 -16.57 2.98
CA ILE A 118 -11.06 -16.16 3.41
C ILE A 118 -10.95 -16.38 4.92
N ASN A 119 -10.00 -17.22 5.32
CA ASN A 119 -9.71 -17.49 6.72
C ASN A 119 -8.64 -16.53 7.26
N ILE A 120 -8.58 -16.39 8.58
CA ILE A 120 -7.46 -15.74 9.25
C ILE A 120 -6.16 -16.48 8.88
N GLY A 121 -5.08 -15.72 8.66
CA GLY A 121 -3.80 -16.25 8.20
C GLY A 121 -3.75 -16.54 6.70
N THR A 122 -4.77 -16.17 5.93
CA THR A 122 -4.68 -16.23 4.46
C THR A 122 -3.59 -15.29 3.97
N ILE A 123 -2.65 -15.83 3.20
CA ILE A 123 -1.48 -15.10 2.70
C ILE A 123 -1.68 -14.71 1.26
N ARG A 124 -1.24 -13.50 0.91
CA ARG A 124 -1.04 -13.02 -0.45
C ARG A 124 0.32 -12.35 -0.57
N SER A 125 0.98 -12.53 -1.70
CA SER A 125 2.29 -11.91 -1.95
C SER A 125 2.48 -11.64 -3.44
N GLY A 126 3.47 -10.81 -3.75
CA GLY A 126 3.87 -10.53 -5.11
C GLY A 126 5.24 -9.86 -5.17
N ILE A 127 5.79 -9.81 -6.37
CA ILE A 127 6.99 -9.02 -6.67
C ILE A 127 6.86 -8.44 -8.07
N THR A 128 7.24 -7.16 -8.20
CA THR A 128 7.41 -6.48 -9.48
C THR A 128 8.89 -6.24 -9.68
N THR A 129 9.45 -6.72 -10.79
CA THR A 129 10.88 -6.62 -11.14
C THR A 129 11.05 -5.92 -12.48
N GLY A 130 12.28 -5.52 -12.81
CA GLY A 130 12.57 -4.88 -14.09
C GLY A 130 12.07 -3.44 -14.17
N LEU A 131 11.89 -2.80 -13.01
CA LEU A 131 11.55 -1.38 -12.93
C LEU A 131 12.77 -0.53 -13.29
N THR A 132 12.51 0.62 -13.90
CA THR A 132 13.54 1.61 -14.26
C THR A 132 13.03 3.00 -13.87
N ILE A 133 12.79 3.19 -12.58
CA ILE A 133 12.18 4.43 -12.07
C ILE A 133 13.25 5.23 -11.32
N PRO A 134 13.70 6.38 -11.86
CA PRO A 134 14.71 7.20 -11.21
C PRO A 134 14.14 7.87 -9.97
N VAL A 135 14.96 7.97 -8.93
CA VAL A 135 14.69 8.78 -7.72
C VAL A 135 15.89 9.66 -7.43
N THR A 136 15.63 10.91 -7.03
CA THR A 136 16.65 11.90 -6.70
C THR A 136 16.79 12.06 -5.18
N PRO A 137 17.91 12.62 -4.68
CA PRO A 137 18.04 12.98 -3.28
C PRO A 137 16.84 13.82 -2.81
N GLN A 138 16.46 13.61 -1.55
CA GLN A 138 15.36 14.26 -0.85
C GLN A 138 13.95 13.85 -1.30
N THR A 139 13.79 13.08 -2.38
CA THR A 139 12.50 12.44 -2.69
C THR A 139 12.07 11.61 -1.49
N ARG A 140 10.83 11.82 -1.03
CA ARG A 140 10.25 11.02 0.06
C ARG A 140 9.42 9.90 -0.54
N LEU A 141 9.61 8.66 -0.10
CA LEU A 141 8.91 7.47 -0.58
C LEU A 141 8.00 6.90 0.50
N LEU A 142 6.71 6.79 0.18
CA LEU A 142 5.67 6.27 1.06
C LEU A 142 5.11 4.96 0.49
N MET A 143 5.00 3.91 1.31
CA MET A 143 4.37 2.65 0.92
C MET A 143 2.90 2.63 1.32
N VAL A 144 2.02 2.39 0.35
CA VAL A 144 0.57 2.41 0.53
C VAL A 144 -0.03 1.09 0.06
N TYR A 145 -0.76 0.42 0.94
CA TYR A 145 -1.60 -0.72 0.62
C TYR A 145 -3.03 -0.26 0.34
N SER A 146 -3.68 -0.91 -0.62
CA SER A 146 -5.06 -0.64 -0.99
C SER A 146 -5.76 -1.91 -1.45
N ILE A 147 -7.10 -1.86 -1.48
CA ILE A 147 -7.91 -2.91 -2.11
C ILE A 147 -8.83 -2.31 -3.16
N THR A 148 -9.10 -3.09 -4.21
CA THR A 148 -10.23 -2.88 -5.12
C THR A 148 -11.08 -4.12 -5.16
N SER A 149 -12.37 -3.97 -5.44
CA SER A 149 -13.31 -5.09 -5.55
C SER A 149 -14.06 -5.05 -6.88
N SER A 150 -14.49 -6.22 -7.31
CA SER A 150 -15.31 -6.41 -8.51
C SER A 150 -16.38 -7.47 -8.26
N GLY A 151 -17.45 -7.42 -9.06
CA GLY A 151 -18.60 -8.32 -8.93
C GLY A 151 -19.66 -7.81 -7.97
N LEU A 152 -20.40 -8.73 -7.34
CA LEU A 152 -21.55 -8.41 -6.50
C LEU A 152 -21.15 -7.76 -5.16
N THR A 153 -19.96 -8.07 -4.66
CA THR A 153 -19.42 -7.48 -3.43
C THR A 153 -18.64 -6.22 -3.77
N VAL A 154 -19.26 -5.05 -3.60
CA VAL A 154 -18.69 -3.76 -4.05
C VAL A 154 -18.09 -2.94 -2.90
N ALA A 155 -18.70 -2.95 -1.71
CA ALA A 155 -18.08 -2.45 -0.48
C ALA A 155 -17.44 -3.62 0.28
N SER A 156 -16.16 -3.50 0.62
CA SER A 156 -15.39 -4.54 1.28
C SER A 156 -14.43 -3.95 2.29
N VAL A 157 -14.17 -4.71 3.35
CA VAL A 157 -13.15 -4.41 4.35
C VAL A 157 -12.23 -5.62 4.45
N VAL A 158 -10.93 -5.40 4.33
CA VAL A 158 -9.90 -6.42 4.49
C VAL A 158 -8.90 -5.93 5.52
N GLU A 159 -8.66 -6.75 6.54
CA GLU A 159 -7.67 -6.46 7.57
C GLU A 159 -6.51 -7.45 7.52
N GLY A 160 -5.29 -6.97 7.73
CA GLY A 160 -4.13 -7.84 7.78
C GLY A 160 -2.79 -7.15 8.02
N TYR A 161 -1.79 -7.94 8.38
CA TYR A 161 -0.40 -7.48 8.46
C TYR A 161 0.18 -7.31 7.06
N ALA A 162 0.96 -6.26 6.84
CA ALA A 162 1.53 -5.93 5.55
C ALA A 162 3.03 -5.60 5.65
N SER A 163 3.80 -6.03 4.66
CA SER A 163 5.21 -5.66 4.54
C SER A 163 5.62 -5.51 3.08
N ALA A 164 6.63 -4.71 2.81
CA ALA A 164 7.19 -4.53 1.49
C ALA A 164 8.68 -4.24 1.53
N GLY A 165 9.37 -4.58 0.44
CA GLY A 165 10.79 -4.28 0.24
C GLY A 165 10.99 -3.58 -1.09
N VAL A 166 11.79 -2.52 -1.11
CA VAL A 166 12.10 -1.74 -2.32
C VAL A 166 13.59 -1.79 -2.60
N THR A 167 13.98 -2.20 -3.81
CA THR A 167 15.37 -2.14 -4.26
C THR A 167 15.61 -0.82 -4.99
N ILE A 168 16.54 -0.02 -4.48
CA ILE A 168 17.07 1.19 -5.12
C ILE A 168 18.57 0.95 -5.32
N LEU A 169 19.02 0.95 -6.57
CA LEU A 169 20.43 0.81 -6.95
C LEU A 169 21.03 2.18 -7.26
#